data_AF-A0AAV3YRL3-F1
#
_entry.id   AF-A0AAV3YRL3-F1
#
_cell.length_a   1.000
_cell.length_b   1.000
_cell.length_c   1.000
_cell.angle_alpha   90.00
_cell.angle_beta   90.00
_cell.angle_gamma   90.00
#
_symmetry.space_group_name_H-M   'P 1'
#
loop_
_entity.id
_entity.type
_entity.pdbx_description
1 polymer ?
#
loop_
_entity_poly.entity_id
_entity_poly.type
_entity_poly.pdbx_seq_one_letter_code
_entity_poly.pdbx_strand_id
1 'polypeptide(L)'
;MIDNDLRRLVQLMMTHGMIPFCENVEVMRFHGVSDKLSPLAFALVTNKIAIAQYLTENWFLTPADLEGSMELRHLRSKLEKESQADGIRFMDENLSQPMSLLKLSFVAVSAQLGGVAGREERASQTPLPNIFKDKLLFRRENFPMDFTDWHPVDNEDYELEGISDSDSLDYSSDSDETFVTDH
;
A
#
# COMPACT_ATOMS: atom_id res chain seq x y z
N MET A 1 7.31 -20.62 -1.99
CA MET A 1 8.23 -20.46 -0.84
C MET A 1 9.23 -19.36 -1.18
N ILE A 2 9.28 -18.28 -0.39
CA ILE A 2 10.31 -17.24 -0.58
C ILE A 2 11.60 -17.77 0.05
N ASP A 3 12.72 -17.58 -0.63
CA ASP A 3 14.04 -17.91 -0.09
C ASP A 3 14.28 -17.12 1.21
N ASN A 4 14.67 -17.80 2.28
CA ASN A 4 14.98 -17.19 3.56
C ASN A 4 16.10 -16.16 3.43
N ASP A 5 17.03 -16.36 2.48
CA ASP A 5 18.12 -15.43 2.22
C ASP A 5 17.61 -14.11 1.62
N LEU A 6 16.63 -14.18 0.70
CA LEU A 6 16.01 -12.99 0.10
C LEU A 6 15.22 -12.20 1.14
N ARG A 7 14.48 -12.88 2.03
CA ARG A 7 13.75 -12.23 3.13
C ARG A 7 14.69 -11.46 4.04
N ARG A 8 15.74 -12.15 4.51
CA ARG A 8 16.76 -11.57 5.38
C ARG A 8 17.46 -10.40 4.72
N LEU A 9 17.73 -10.49 3.42
CA LEU A 9 18.33 -9.39 2.67
C LEU A 9 17.42 -8.16 2.66
N VAL A 10 16.12 -8.30 2.34
CA VAL A 10 15.19 -7.16 2.33
C VAL A 10 15.07 -6.51 3.71
N GLN A 11 14.95 -7.31 4.78
CA GLN A 11 14.94 -6.80 6.14
C GLN A 11 16.23 -6.07 6.50
N LEU A 12 17.39 -6.67 6.18
CA LEU A 12 18.69 -6.08 6.45
C LEU A 12 18.85 -4.74 5.72
N MET A 13 18.49 -4.69 4.44
CA MET A 13 18.54 -3.48 3.63
C MET A 13 17.71 -2.36 4.26
N MET A 14 16.45 -2.65 4.60
CA MET A 14 15.54 -1.66 5.18
C MET A 14 16.06 -1.15 6.54
N THR A 15 16.43 -2.07 7.44
CA THR A 15 16.88 -1.74 8.80
C THR A 15 18.23 -1.03 8.84
N HIS A 16 19.08 -1.21 7.82
CA HIS A 16 20.34 -0.49 7.67
C HIS A 16 20.16 0.89 7.01
N GLY A 17 18.92 1.36 6.86
CA GLY A 17 18.62 2.71 6.41
C GLY A 17 18.65 2.87 4.89
N MET A 18 18.53 1.78 4.12
CA MET A 18 18.17 1.92 2.72
C MET A 18 16.80 2.59 2.62
N ILE A 19 16.62 3.35 1.55
CA ILE A 19 15.37 4.06 1.28
C ILE A 19 14.60 3.37 0.17
N PRO A 20 13.28 3.54 0.10
CA PRO A 20 12.54 3.16 -1.09
C PRO A 20 12.90 4.12 -2.21
N PHE A 21 13.44 3.61 -3.32
CA PHE A 21 13.65 4.37 -4.55
C PHE A 21 13.20 3.53 -5.75
N CYS A 22 12.70 4.21 -6.78
CA CYS A 22 12.35 3.52 -8.01
C CYS A 22 13.59 3.36 -8.87
N GLU A 23 13.91 2.13 -9.25
CA GLU A 23 15.09 1.82 -10.06
C GLU A 23 14.69 1.56 -11.51
N ASN A 24 15.57 1.96 -12.44
CA ASN A 24 15.40 1.65 -13.86
C ASN A 24 15.69 0.16 -14.09
N VAL A 25 14.67 -0.66 -14.30
CA VAL A 25 14.87 -2.08 -14.57
C VAL A 25 14.79 -2.30 -16.08
N GLU A 26 15.91 -2.09 -16.78
CA GLU A 26 15.99 -2.28 -18.24
C GLU A 26 15.57 -3.71 -18.66
N VAL A 27 15.82 -4.69 -17.80
CA VAL A 27 15.44 -6.10 -17.98
C VAL A 27 13.91 -6.28 -18.08
N MET A 28 13.12 -5.35 -17.53
CA MET A 28 11.66 -5.41 -17.57
C MET A 28 11.03 -4.61 -18.72
N ARG A 29 11.81 -3.95 -19.59
CA ARG A 29 11.29 -3.31 -20.81
C ARG A 29 10.52 -4.27 -21.73
N PHE A 30 10.77 -5.57 -21.60
CA PHE A 30 10.01 -6.63 -22.29
C PHE A 30 8.55 -6.77 -21.84
N HIS A 31 8.13 -6.13 -20.75
CA HIS A 31 6.83 -6.37 -20.12
C HIS A 31 5.93 -5.12 -20.00
N GLY A 32 6.27 -4.01 -20.66
CA GLY A 32 5.37 -2.86 -20.81
C GLY A 32 5.09 -2.04 -19.53
N VAL A 33 5.91 -2.15 -18.49
CA VAL A 33 5.85 -1.26 -17.32
C VAL A 33 6.74 -0.05 -17.57
N SER A 34 6.39 1.10 -16.97
CA SER A 34 7.27 2.27 -16.82
C SER A 34 8.70 1.83 -16.50
N ASP A 35 9.70 2.54 -17.04
CA ASP A 35 11.12 2.20 -16.88
C ASP A 35 11.51 2.06 -15.40
N LYS A 36 10.78 2.72 -14.49
CA LYS A 36 11.05 2.77 -13.05
C LYS A 36 10.09 1.92 -12.24
N LEU A 37 10.62 0.96 -11.49
CA LEU A 37 9.87 0.15 -10.54
C LEU A 37 10.24 0.50 -9.11
N SER A 38 9.22 0.76 -8.29
CA SER A 38 9.39 0.82 -6.84
C SER A 38 9.69 -0.58 -6.26
N PRO A 39 10.21 -0.67 -5.03
CA PRO A 39 10.38 -1.94 -4.34
C PRO A 39 9.08 -2.75 -4.21
N LEU A 40 7.96 -2.07 -3.96
CA LEU A 40 6.64 -2.70 -3.87
C LEU A 40 6.20 -3.26 -5.24
N ALA A 41 6.30 -2.45 -6.30
CA ALA A 41 5.96 -2.88 -7.65
C ALA A 41 6.82 -4.08 -8.09
N PHE A 42 8.12 -4.07 -7.77
CA PHE A 42 9.00 -5.20 -8.05
C PHE A 42 8.57 -6.47 -7.29
N ALA A 43 8.23 -6.35 -6.00
CA ALA A 43 7.74 -7.47 -5.20
C ALA A 43 6.45 -8.06 -5.79
N LEU A 44 5.53 -7.20 -6.25
CA LEU A 44 4.27 -7.64 -6.88
C LEU A 44 4.51 -8.33 -8.23
N VAL A 45 5.30 -7.74 -9.13
CA VAL A 45 5.62 -8.36 -10.44
C VAL A 45 6.31 -9.72 -10.29
N THR A 46 7.13 -9.88 -9.25
CA THR A 46 7.84 -11.15 -8.98
C THR A 46 7.03 -12.13 -8.13
N ASN A 47 5.74 -11.85 -7.93
CA ASN A 47 4.81 -12.63 -7.11
C ASN A 47 5.35 -12.95 -5.70
N LYS A 48 6.02 -11.98 -5.07
CA LYS A 48 6.56 -12.07 -3.70
C LYS A 48 5.64 -11.34 -2.72
N ILE A 49 4.42 -11.83 -2.56
CA ILE A 49 3.35 -11.16 -1.79
C ILE A 49 3.74 -10.86 -0.34
N ALA A 50 4.41 -11.79 0.35
CA ALA A 50 4.85 -11.53 1.72
C ALA A 50 5.87 -10.38 1.81
N ILE A 51 6.71 -10.18 0.78
CA ILE A 51 7.60 -9.01 0.72
C ILE A 51 6.77 -7.75 0.45
N ALA A 52 5.81 -7.80 -0.49
CA ALA A 52 4.93 -6.67 -0.77
C ALA A 52 4.17 -6.21 0.49
N GLN A 53 3.63 -7.15 1.27
CA GLN A 53 2.97 -6.88 2.54
C GLN A 53 3.92 -6.24 3.56
N TYR A 54 5.09 -6.84 3.75
CA TYR A 54 6.11 -6.28 4.63
C TYR A 54 6.47 -4.83 4.28
N LEU A 55 6.66 -4.52 2.99
CA LEU A 55 6.99 -3.18 2.52
C LEU A 55 5.84 -2.20 2.80
N THR A 56 4.59 -2.58 2.52
CA THR A 56 3.40 -1.75 2.74
C THR A 56 3.15 -1.48 4.22
N GLU A 57 3.31 -2.49 5.08
CA GLU A 57 3.12 -2.39 6.53
C GLU A 57 4.22 -1.55 7.20
N ASN A 58 5.45 -1.64 6.71
CA ASN A 58 6.56 -0.81 7.19
C ASN A 58 6.64 0.59 6.55
N TRP A 59 5.67 0.94 5.70
CA TRP A 59 5.58 2.22 4.97
C TRP A 59 6.81 2.47 4.10
N PHE A 60 7.41 1.39 3.59
CA PHE A 60 8.54 1.42 2.67
C PHE A 60 8.04 1.64 1.24
N LEU A 61 7.47 2.82 1.02
CA LEU A 61 6.74 3.18 -0.20
C LEU A 61 7.37 4.40 -0.86
N THR A 62 7.19 4.48 -2.17
CA THR A 62 7.58 5.61 -3.03
C THR A 62 6.33 6.38 -3.49
N PRO A 63 6.49 7.61 -4.02
CA PRO A 63 5.37 8.31 -4.66
C PRO A 63 4.69 7.54 -5.81
N ALA A 64 5.41 6.60 -6.45
CA ALA A 64 4.85 5.76 -7.51
C ALA A 64 3.85 4.71 -6.96
N ASP A 65 3.93 4.39 -5.67
CA ASP A 65 3.07 3.39 -5.01
C ASP A 65 1.75 3.97 -4.50
N LEU A 66 1.53 5.27 -4.69
CA LEU A 66 0.32 5.95 -4.24
C LEU A 66 -0.82 5.74 -5.24
N GLU A 67 -2.04 5.65 -4.70
CA GLU A 67 -3.24 5.49 -5.51
C GLU A 67 -3.38 6.60 -6.56
N GLY A 68 -3.86 6.23 -7.76
CA GLY A 68 -4.03 7.15 -8.87
C GLY A 68 -2.77 7.41 -9.69
N SER A 69 -1.60 6.90 -9.27
CA SER A 69 -0.39 6.96 -10.08
C SER A 69 -0.58 6.21 -11.41
N MET A 70 0.08 6.67 -12.47
CA MET A 70 0.07 5.94 -13.74
C MET A 70 0.76 4.58 -13.55
N GLU A 71 1.83 4.55 -12.77
CA GLU A 71 2.64 3.38 -12.46
C GLU A 71 1.80 2.25 -11.85
N LEU A 72 0.92 2.56 -10.90
CA LEU A 72 0.06 1.58 -10.25
C LEU A 72 -0.97 0.99 -11.22
N ARG A 73 -1.53 1.80 -12.13
CA ARG A 73 -2.43 1.31 -13.18
C ARG A 73 -1.72 0.38 -14.17
N HIS A 74 -0.52 0.75 -14.61
CA HIS A 74 0.29 -0.11 -15.48
C HIS A 74 0.68 -1.41 -14.78
N LEU A 75 1.00 -1.36 -13.48
CA LEU A 75 1.28 -2.54 -12.68
C LEU A 75 0.07 -3.47 -12.65
N ARG A 76 -1.15 -2.95 -12.36
CA ARG A 76 -2.37 -3.75 -12.35
C ARG A 76 -2.61 -4.45 -13.69
N SER A 77 -2.58 -3.70 -14.80
CA SER A 77 -2.78 -4.27 -16.13
C SER A 77 -1.77 -5.37 -16.48
N LYS A 78 -0.54 -5.26 -15.97
CA LYS A 78 0.47 -6.31 -16.13
C LYS A 78 0.13 -7.55 -15.32
N LEU A 79 -0.22 -7.41 -14.04
CA LEU A 79 -0.60 -8.55 -13.20
C LEU A 79 -1.81 -9.29 -13.77
N GLU A 80 -2.78 -8.56 -14.32
CA GLU A 80 -3.93 -9.12 -15.05
C GLU A 80 -3.48 -9.92 -16.28
N LYS A 81 -2.60 -9.35 -17.12
CA LYS A 81 -2.06 -10.03 -18.31
C LYS A 81 -1.29 -11.30 -17.96
N GLU A 82 -0.56 -11.29 -16.85
CA GLU A 82 0.23 -12.43 -16.37
C GLU A 82 -0.58 -13.39 -15.48
N SER A 83 -1.88 -13.14 -15.28
CA SER A 83 -2.77 -13.94 -14.43
C SER A 83 -2.26 -14.11 -12.99
N GLN A 84 -1.61 -13.07 -12.44
CA GLN A 84 -1.09 -13.07 -11.07
C GLN A 84 -2.19 -12.70 -10.06
N ALA A 85 -3.10 -13.65 -9.79
CA ALA A 85 -4.28 -13.44 -8.95
C ALA A 85 -3.95 -12.92 -7.54
N ASP A 86 -2.91 -13.45 -6.89
CA ASP A 86 -2.53 -13.01 -5.53
C ASP A 86 -2.04 -11.56 -5.50
N GLY A 87 -1.32 -11.13 -6.55
CA GLY A 87 -0.87 -9.74 -6.68
C GLY A 87 -2.04 -8.79 -6.90
N ILE A 88 -3.02 -9.18 -7.72
CA ILE A 88 -4.24 -8.39 -7.94
C ILE A 88 -5.04 -8.29 -6.65
N ARG A 89 -5.26 -9.41 -5.94
CA ARG A 89 -5.94 -9.43 -4.64
C ARG A 89 -5.24 -8.53 -3.64
N PHE A 90 -3.91 -8.59 -3.55
CA PHE A 90 -3.14 -7.70 -2.69
C PHE A 90 -3.38 -6.22 -3.03
N MET A 91 -3.38 -5.86 -4.31
CA MET A 91 -3.67 -4.47 -4.74
C MET A 91 -5.09 -4.06 -4.37
N ASP A 92 -6.07 -4.93 -4.55
CA ASP A 92 -7.46 -4.65 -4.21
C ASP A 92 -7.65 -4.48 -2.70
N GLU A 93 -6.95 -5.26 -1.87
CA GLU A 93 -7.03 -5.16 -0.42
C GLU A 93 -6.27 -3.94 0.15
N ASN A 94 -5.11 -3.61 -0.41
CA ASN A 94 -4.16 -2.67 0.22
C ASN A 94 -4.03 -1.33 -0.50
N LEU A 95 -4.38 -1.26 -1.79
CA LEU A 95 -4.09 -0.12 -2.68
C LEU A 95 -5.33 0.40 -3.42
N SER A 96 -6.51 -0.24 -3.28
CA SER A 96 -7.77 0.22 -3.88
C SER A 96 -8.43 1.38 -3.14
N GLN A 97 -8.03 1.59 -1.89
CA GLN A 97 -8.53 2.66 -1.04
C GLN A 97 -7.42 3.70 -0.81
N PRO A 98 -7.79 4.98 -0.67
CA PRO A 98 -6.83 6.00 -0.34
C PRO A 98 -6.10 5.68 0.95
N MET A 99 -4.78 5.71 0.91
CA MET A 99 -3.96 5.55 2.12
C MET A 99 -4.29 6.67 3.12
N SER A 100 -4.16 6.38 4.42
CA SER A 100 -4.32 7.41 5.45
C SER A 100 -3.44 8.64 5.18
N LEU A 101 -3.94 9.83 5.54
CA LEU A 101 -3.18 11.07 5.41
C LEU A 101 -1.81 10.99 6.08
N LEU A 102 -1.70 10.26 7.20
CA LEU A 102 -0.43 10.03 7.88
C LEU A 102 0.56 9.27 7.01
N LYS A 103 0.14 8.18 6.36
CA LYS A 103 0.99 7.39 5.45
C LYS A 103 1.37 8.20 4.21
N LEU A 104 0.42 8.93 3.61
CA LEU A 104 0.69 9.82 2.47
C LEU A 104 1.70 10.93 2.83
N SER A 105 1.51 11.60 3.96
CA SER A 105 2.43 12.65 4.44
C SER A 105 3.81 12.07 4.72
N PHE A 106 3.88 10.87 5.30
CA PHE A 106 5.14 10.19 5.55
C PHE A 106 5.89 9.90 4.25
N VAL A 107 5.21 9.36 3.22
CA VAL A 107 5.83 9.09 1.91
C VAL A 107 6.34 10.38 1.27
N ALA A 108 5.55 11.45 1.31
CA ALA A 108 5.94 12.75 0.77
C ALA A 108 7.19 13.33 1.46
N VAL A 109 7.23 13.33 2.79
CA VAL A 109 8.39 13.79 3.57
C VAL A 109 9.60 12.89 3.34
N SER A 110 9.41 11.57 3.35
CA SER A 110 10.46 10.58 3.12
C SER A 110 11.13 10.77 1.76
N ALA A 111 10.35 11.04 0.71
CA ALA A 111 10.86 11.30 -0.63
C ALA A 111 11.70 12.59 -0.70
N GLN A 112 11.27 13.65 0.01
CA GLN A 112 12.00 14.94 0.05
C GLN A 112 13.32 14.86 0.82
N LEU A 113 13.45 13.94 1.78
CA LEU A 113 14.72 13.70 2.47
C LEU A 113 15.81 13.11 1.55
N GLY A 114 15.47 12.67 0.34
CA GLY A 114 16.43 12.20 -0.65
C GLY A 114 17.20 10.95 -0.27
N GLY A 115 18.32 10.73 -0.96
CA GLY A 115 19.21 9.57 -0.85
C GLY A 115 19.82 9.34 0.54
N VAL A 116 20.36 8.14 0.78
CA VAL A 116 20.98 7.72 2.07
C VAL A 116 22.03 8.73 2.57
N ALA A 117 22.87 9.26 1.67
CA ALA A 117 23.88 10.25 2.01
C ALA A 117 23.24 11.55 2.54
N GLY A 118 23.59 11.91 3.79
CA GLY A 118 23.05 13.08 4.48
C GLY A 118 21.58 12.97 4.91
N ARG A 119 20.95 11.80 4.75
CA ARG A 119 19.54 11.61 5.14
C ARG A 119 19.33 11.77 6.63
N GLU A 120 20.22 11.20 7.44
CA GLU A 120 20.16 11.31 8.90
C GLU A 120 20.24 12.77 9.37
N GLU A 121 21.17 13.54 8.80
CA GLU A 121 21.29 14.97 9.08
C GLU A 121 20.00 15.70 8.71
N ARG A 122 19.49 15.52 7.49
CA ARG A 122 18.24 16.16 7.03
C ARG A 122 17.04 15.76 7.89
N ALA A 123 16.92 14.48 8.26
CA ALA A 123 15.87 13.99 9.14
C ALA A 123 15.98 14.62 10.54
N SER A 124 17.20 14.76 11.08
CA SER A 124 17.45 15.37 12.39
C SER A 124 17.05 16.85 12.45
N GLN A 125 17.21 17.56 11.33
CA GLN A 125 16.87 18.98 11.17
C GLN A 125 15.36 19.22 11.02
N THR A 126 14.55 18.18 10.79
CA THR A 126 13.09 18.34 10.75
C THR A 126 12.54 18.71 12.13
N PRO A 127 11.44 19.48 12.20
CA PRO A 127 10.76 19.79 13.46
C PRO A 127 9.89 18.61 13.97
N LEU A 128 10.09 17.40 13.44
CA LEU A 128 9.30 16.23 13.79
C LEU A 128 9.74 15.60 15.12
N PRO A 129 8.83 14.96 15.86
CA PRO A 129 9.18 14.12 17.01
C PRO A 129 10.16 13.00 16.63
N ASN A 130 11.01 12.59 17.60
CA ASN A 130 12.03 11.55 17.38
C ASN A 130 11.44 10.24 16.82
N ILE A 131 10.22 9.87 17.22
CA ILE A 131 9.53 8.68 16.72
C ILE A 131 9.39 8.72 15.19
N PHE A 132 9.04 9.88 14.62
CA PHE A 132 8.93 10.04 13.17
C PHE A 132 10.30 10.15 12.50
N LYS A 133 11.29 10.77 13.15
CA LYS A 133 12.67 10.81 12.65
C LYS A 133 13.25 9.41 12.53
N ASP A 134 13.11 8.58 13.56
CA ASP A 134 13.54 7.18 13.55
C ASP A 134 12.83 6.39 12.45
N LYS A 135 11.53 6.63 12.27
CA LYS A 135 10.74 6.00 11.20
C LYS A 135 11.19 6.43 9.81
N LEU A 136 11.54 7.69 9.59
CA LEU A 136 12.07 8.22 8.32
C LEU A 136 13.45 7.67 7.96
N LEU A 137 14.16 7.10 8.94
CA LEU A 137 15.43 6.41 8.77
C LEU A 137 15.26 4.89 8.64
N PHE A 138 14.03 4.37 8.71
CA PHE A 138 13.71 2.95 8.59
C PHE A 138 14.48 2.02 9.55
N ARG A 139 15.00 2.57 10.66
CA ARG A 139 15.85 1.85 11.63
C ARG A 139 15.12 0.78 12.44
N ARG A 140 13.80 0.80 12.43
CA ARG A 140 12.95 -0.14 13.18
C ARG A 140 11.83 -0.64 12.28
N GLU A 141 11.65 -1.95 12.31
CA GLU A 141 10.49 -2.60 11.72
C GLU A 141 9.27 -2.33 12.63
N ASN A 142 8.15 -1.91 12.04
CA ASN A 142 6.85 -1.92 12.73
C ASN A 142 6.22 -3.31 12.66
N PHE A 143 6.49 -4.04 11.58
CA PHE A 143 5.97 -5.38 11.33
C PHE A 143 7.12 -6.29 10.88
N PRO A 144 7.37 -7.40 11.61
CA PRO A 144 8.38 -8.37 11.21
C PRO A 144 7.96 -9.10 9.93
N MET A 145 8.93 -9.57 9.14
CA MET A 145 8.67 -10.37 7.92
C MET A 145 8.32 -11.84 8.23
N ASP A 146 8.07 -12.19 9.50
CA ASP A 146 7.81 -13.56 9.93
C ASP A 146 6.33 -13.91 9.68
N PHE A 147 6.02 -14.25 8.42
CA PHE A 147 4.69 -14.69 8.00
C PHE A 147 4.56 -16.22 8.07
N THR A 148 4.94 -16.83 9.21
CA THR A 148 4.69 -18.27 9.41
C THR A 148 3.20 -18.62 9.45
N ASP A 149 2.33 -17.65 9.71
CA ASP A 149 0.90 -17.89 9.94
C ASP A 149 -0.02 -17.04 9.02
N TRP A 150 0.39 -16.73 7.79
CA TRP A 150 -0.56 -16.15 6.83
C TRP A 150 -1.50 -17.24 6.32
N HIS A 151 -2.64 -17.38 6.97
CA HIS A 151 -3.84 -17.91 6.34
C HIS A 151 -4.53 -16.75 5.59
N PRO A 152 -4.94 -16.93 4.33
CA PRO A 152 -5.98 -16.07 3.79
C PRO A 152 -7.12 -16.06 4.81
N VAL A 153 -7.65 -14.89 5.13
CA VAL A 153 -8.93 -14.85 5.85
C VAL A 153 -9.94 -15.42 4.88
N ASP A 154 -10.16 -16.73 4.94
CA ASP A 154 -11.32 -17.35 4.34
C ASP A 154 -12.50 -16.67 5.03
N ASN A 155 -13.23 -15.86 4.26
CA ASN A 155 -14.53 -15.32 4.67
C ASN A 155 -15.50 -16.50 4.74
N GLU A 156 -15.31 -17.41 5.70
CA GLU A 156 -16.33 -18.38 6.09
C GLU A 156 -17.19 -17.71 7.17
N ASP A 157 -18.40 -17.35 6.73
CA ASP A 157 -19.64 -17.38 7.51
C ASP A 157 -19.59 -16.73 8.90
N TYR A 158 -19.67 -15.40 8.91
CA TYR A 158 -20.43 -14.74 9.99
C TYR A 158 -21.91 -15.11 9.79
N GLU A 159 -22.31 -16.26 10.35
CA GLU A 159 -23.71 -16.52 10.67
C GLU A 159 -24.20 -15.36 11.54
N LEU A 160 -25.06 -14.52 10.96
CA LEU A 160 -25.82 -13.50 11.67
C LEU A 160 -26.78 -14.21 12.63
N GLU A 161 -26.30 -14.53 13.82
CA GLU A 161 -27.20 -14.84 14.92
C GLU A 161 -28.04 -13.60 15.26
N GLY A 162 -29.31 -13.69 14.90
CA GLY A 162 -30.43 -13.18 15.70
C GLY A 162 -30.41 -11.71 16.07
N ILE A 163 -30.94 -10.86 15.20
CA ILE A 163 -31.69 -9.68 15.65
C ILE A 163 -33.15 -9.90 15.27
N SER A 164 -33.89 -10.48 16.22
CA SER A 164 -35.30 -10.19 16.34
C SER A 164 -35.41 -8.77 16.90
N ASP A 165 -36.07 -7.89 16.17
CA ASP A 165 -37.38 -7.40 16.61
C ASP A 165 -37.92 -6.37 15.62
N SER A 166 -39.22 -6.53 15.42
CA SER A 166 -40.16 -5.60 14.85
C SER A 166 -39.87 -4.13 15.17
N ASP A 167 -39.82 -3.30 14.14
CA ASP A 167 -40.57 -2.05 14.17
C ASP A 167 -40.98 -1.66 12.74
N SER A 168 -42.27 -1.90 12.48
CA SER A 168 -43.00 -1.44 11.32
C SER A 168 -43.14 0.08 11.38
N LEU A 169 -42.41 0.79 10.53
CA LEU A 169 -42.68 2.21 10.27
C LEU A 169 -43.55 2.34 9.03
N ASP A 170 -44.80 2.70 9.32
CA ASP A 170 -45.89 2.97 8.40
C ASP A 170 -45.61 4.27 7.62
N TYR A 171 -45.30 4.15 6.33
CA TYR A 171 -45.04 5.29 5.46
C TYR A 171 -46.35 5.77 4.85
N SER A 172 -47.05 6.65 5.58
CA SER A 172 -48.21 7.36 5.04
C SER A 172 -47.75 8.37 3.99
N SER A 173 -48.21 8.15 2.76
CA SER A 173 -48.04 8.99 1.58
C SER A 173 -49.08 10.11 1.59
N ASP A 174 -48.63 11.36 1.63
CA ASP A 174 -49.35 12.59 1.27
C ASP A 174 -48.26 13.68 1.16
N SER A 175 -48.24 14.65 0.24
CA SER A 175 -49.08 15.03 -0.90
C SER A 175 -48.34 16.21 -1.58
N ASP A 176 -48.52 16.34 -2.89
CA ASP A 176 -48.44 17.54 -3.73
C ASP A 176 -47.69 18.80 -3.24
N GLU A 177 -46.67 19.23 -3.98
CA GLU A 177 -46.50 20.67 -4.26
C GLU A 177 -46.11 20.93 -5.72
N THR A 178 -46.96 21.74 -6.34
CA THR A 178 -46.94 22.25 -7.70
C THR A 178 -45.80 23.24 -7.94
N PHE A 179 -45.03 23.04 -9.01
CA PHE A 179 -44.12 24.05 -9.54
C PHE A 179 -44.90 25.11 -10.34
N VAL A 180 -44.96 26.34 -9.83
CA VAL A 180 -45.34 27.53 -10.61
C VAL A 180 -44.07 28.11 -11.22
N THR A 181 -44.02 28.14 -12.56
CA THR A 181 -43.06 28.95 -13.32
C THR A 181 -43.68 30.31 -13.58
N ASP A 182 -42.94 31.39 -13.33
CA ASP A 182 -43.24 32.70 -13.90
C ASP A 182 -41.97 33.41 -14.39
N HIS A 183 -42.23 34.22 -15.41
CA HIS A 183 -41.37 34.81 -16.45
C HIS A 183 -40.21 35.70 -16.03
#